data_AF-A0A641MBC2-F1
#
_entry.id   AF-A0A641MBC2-F1
#
_cell.length_a   1.000
_cell.length_b   1.000
_cell.length_c   1.000
_cell.angle_alpha   90.00
_cell.angle_beta   90.00
_cell.angle_gamma   90.00
#
_symmetry.space_group_name_H-M   'P 1'
#
loop_
_entity.id
_entity.type
_entity.pdbx_description
1 polymer ?
#
loop_
_entity_poly.entity_id
_entity_poly.type
_entity_poly.pdbx_seq_one_letter_code
_entity_poly.pdbx_strand_id
1 'polypeptide(L)'
;IKVNDKIQEIEKKPGSYISLNRLWKDGDKIEIEMPKSLHKEVLPGDEHKFAFLNGPIVLAGEMDLDERKIVFLEKKDSELRDWIQPSNRTKTSFITKTGFPKNVELVPLYKKSDGHYSVYFDCYEPSEWEQIRKQYEEEDKFLREQERRTLDYFRPNEQQPETDHRFRGENVERGIGASSRKWCQAYDGGNFSFEMKVDPHAPVDLVLTYWGDDGADYQFDILIDDQLISSEVLTGSCRGEYFDKEYAIPFNLTQGKSEVVVTLHAHRWKKAGRIFGGRIMLRK
;
A
#
# COMPACT_ATOMS: atom_id res chain seq x y z
N ILE A 1 7.25 -41.09 4.15
CA ILE A 1 6.99 -41.37 5.58
C ILE A 1 7.57 -42.73 5.90
N LYS A 2 8.31 -42.84 7.00
CA LYS A 2 8.79 -44.12 7.52
C LYS A 2 8.23 -44.34 8.91
N VAL A 3 7.97 -45.59 9.26
CA VAL A 3 7.66 -46.01 10.63
C VAL A 3 8.66 -47.09 11.02
N ASN A 4 9.46 -46.84 12.05
CA ASN A 4 10.58 -47.70 12.46
C ASN A 4 11.48 -48.07 11.27
N ASP A 5 11.97 -47.04 10.56
CA ASP A 5 12.83 -47.13 9.37
C ASP A 5 12.22 -47.80 8.13
N LYS A 6 11.00 -48.33 8.22
CA LYS A 6 10.29 -48.94 7.08
C LYS A 6 9.43 -47.91 6.37
N ILE A 7 9.66 -47.74 5.07
CA ILE A 7 8.83 -46.87 4.20
C ILE A 7 7.39 -47.37 4.22
N GLN A 8 6.45 -46.45 4.42
CA GLN A 8 5.02 -46.73 4.37
C GLN A 8 4.48 -46.41 2.97
N GLU A 9 3.68 -47.31 2.42
CA GLU A 9 2.88 -47.04 1.22
C GLU A 9 1.74 -46.09 1.62
N ILE A 10 1.67 -44.94 0.95
CA ILE A 10 0.76 -43.85 1.30
C ILE A 10 0.17 -43.24 0.03
N GLU A 11 -1.11 -42.91 0.07
CA GLU A 11 -1.72 -42.04 -0.93
C GLU A 11 -1.39 -40.58 -0.61
N LYS A 12 -0.84 -39.84 -1.57
CA LYS A 12 -0.45 -38.44 -1.40
C LYS A 12 -1.45 -37.56 -2.14
N LYS A 13 -2.29 -36.82 -1.39
CA LYS A 13 -3.17 -35.79 -1.94
C LYS A 13 -2.85 -34.43 -1.30
N PRO A 14 -2.66 -33.36 -2.08
CA PRO A 14 -2.48 -32.02 -1.52
C PRO A 14 -3.66 -31.61 -0.63
N GLY A 15 -3.37 -30.96 0.50
CA GLY A 15 -4.40 -30.51 1.45
C GLY A 15 -5.14 -31.63 2.19
N SER A 16 -4.59 -32.85 2.24
CA SER A 16 -5.21 -33.99 2.92
C SER A 16 -4.39 -34.50 4.11
N TYR A 17 -4.97 -35.46 4.83
CA TYR A 17 -4.28 -36.24 5.86
C TYR A 17 -3.74 -37.55 5.27
N ILE A 18 -2.68 -38.07 5.90
CA ILE A 18 -2.18 -39.43 5.68
C ILE A 18 -2.47 -40.23 6.95
N SER A 19 -3.27 -41.28 6.83
CA SER A 19 -3.66 -42.13 7.97
C SER A 19 -2.73 -43.34 8.10
N LEU A 20 -2.18 -43.57 9.29
CA LEU A 20 -1.36 -44.74 9.62
C LEU A 20 -2.09 -45.60 10.66
N ASN A 21 -2.73 -46.67 10.21
CA ASN A 21 -3.55 -47.54 11.07
C ASN A 21 -2.76 -48.76 11.53
N ARG A 22 -2.37 -48.77 12.81
CA ARG A 22 -1.64 -49.88 13.44
C ARG A 22 -1.79 -49.85 14.96
N LEU A 23 -1.40 -50.95 15.61
CA LEU A 23 -1.19 -50.97 17.06
C LEU A 23 0.16 -50.30 17.36
N TRP A 24 0.10 -49.17 18.05
CA TRP A 24 1.27 -48.42 18.49
C TRP A 24 1.76 -48.96 19.82
N LYS A 25 3.08 -48.96 19.99
CA LYS A 25 3.72 -49.31 21.26
C LYS A 25 4.85 -48.34 21.60
N ASP A 26 5.21 -48.32 22.86
CA ASP A 26 6.33 -47.52 23.35
C ASP A 26 7.60 -47.79 22.52
N GLY A 27 8.22 -46.71 22.05
CA GLY A 27 9.42 -46.75 21.23
C GLY A 27 9.19 -46.77 19.71
N ASP A 28 7.94 -46.84 19.22
CA ASP A 28 7.67 -46.63 17.79
C ASP A 28 8.04 -45.19 17.36
N LYS A 29 8.68 -45.05 16.20
CA LYS A 29 9.14 -43.77 15.62
C LYS A 29 8.52 -43.54 14.25
N ILE A 30 8.02 -42.33 14.02
CA ILE A 30 7.52 -41.87 12.72
C ILE A 30 8.50 -40.81 12.20
N GLU A 31 9.00 -41.02 10.98
CA GLU A 31 9.83 -40.05 10.27
C GLU A 31 9.06 -39.51 9.05
N ILE A 32 8.96 -38.19 8.96
CA ILE A 32 8.30 -37.50 7.86
C ILE A 32 9.31 -36.57 7.21
N GLU A 33 9.51 -36.75 5.91
CA GLU A 33 10.28 -35.84 5.07
C GLU A 33 9.30 -35.00 4.27
N MET A 34 9.37 -33.67 4.46
CA MET A 34 8.58 -32.70 3.71
C MET A 34 9.54 -31.86 2.85
N PRO A 35 9.73 -32.21 1.56
CA PRO A 35 10.62 -31.45 0.70
C PRO A 35 10.06 -30.03 0.54
N LYS A 36 10.92 -29.04 0.72
CA LYS A 36 10.61 -27.63 0.44
C LYS A 36 11.21 -27.27 -0.90
N SER A 37 10.45 -26.55 -1.71
CA SER A 37 10.91 -26.00 -2.98
C SER A 37 10.72 -24.50 -2.99
N LEU A 38 11.71 -23.81 -3.56
CA LEU A 38 11.59 -22.41 -3.89
C LEU A 38 10.61 -22.29 -5.07
N HIS A 39 9.61 -21.42 -4.95
CA HIS A 39 8.64 -21.11 -5.99
C HIS A 39 8.21 -19.64 -5.89
N LYS A 40 7.45 -19.18 -6.88
CA LYS A 40 6.80 -17.87 -6.88
C LYS A 40 5.29 -18.01 -6.97
N GLU A 41 4.57 -17.09 -6.36
CA GLU A 41 3.12 -16.95 -6.49
C GLU A 41 2.78 -15.55 -7.00
N VAL A 42 1.92 -15.49 -8.02
CA VAL A 42 1.46 -14.24 -8.64
C VAL A 42 0.37 -13.62 -7.77
N LEU A 43 0.36 -12.30 -7.65
CA LEU A 43 -0.71 -11.59 -6.96
C LEU A 43 -2.02 -11.74 -7.74
N PRO A 44 -3.11 -12.24 -7.13
CA PRO A 44 -4.38 -12.38 -7.83
C PRO A 44 -4.86 -11.04 -8.41
N GLY A 45 -5.05 -11.00 -9.73
CA GLY A 45 -5.47 -9.79 -10.46
C GLY A 45 -4.34 -8.93 -11.02
N ASP A 46 -3.07 -9.27 -10.76
CA ASP A 46 -1.91 -8.55 -11.30
C ASP A 46 -0.80 -9.54 -11.68
N GLU A 47 -0.71 -9.89 -12.97
CA GLU A 47 0.26 -10.84 -13.51
C GLU A 47 1.71 -10.35 -13.42
N HIS A 48 1.92 -9.05 -13.23
CA HIS A 48 3.24 -8.44 -13.10
C HIS A 48 3.73 -8.40 -11.66
N LYS A 49 2.93 -8.80 -10.66
CA LYS A 49 3.35 -8.83 -9.26
C LYS A 49 3.45 -10.25 -8.74
N PHE A 50 4.52 -10.56 -8.03
CA PHE A 50 4.69 -11.88 -7.43
C PHE A 50 5.44 -11.84 -6.09
N ALA A 51 5.31 -12.91 -5.31
CA ALA A 51 6.06 -13.15 -4.08
C ALA A 51 6.90 -14.44 -4.20
N PHE A 52 8.05 -14.49 -3.52
CA PHE A 52 8.87 -15.71 -3.41
C PHE A 52 8.51 -16.51 -2.17
N LEU A 53 8.47 -17.84 -2.31
CA LEU A 53 8.19 -18.76 -1.21
C LEU A 53 9.18 -19.93 -1.20
N ASN A 54 9.57 -20.38 0.00
CA ASN A 54 10.34 -21.61 0.19
C ASN A 54 9.49 -22.65 0.95
N GLY A 55 8.85 -23.55 0.19
CA GLY A 55 7.71 -24.30 0.71
C GLY A 55 6.59 -23.32 1.13
N PRO A 56 5.90 -23.53 2.26
CA PRO A 56 4.80 -22.64 2.67
C PRO A 56 5.27 -21.30 3.28
N ILE A 57 6.57 -21.00 3.23
CA ILE A 57 7.15 -19.86 3.92
C ILE A 57 7.38 -18.73 2.92
N VAL A 58 6.61 -17.65 3.08
CA VAL A 58 6.79 -16.40 2.35
C VAL A 58 8.13 -15.77 2.70
N LEU A 59 8.85 -15.31 1.68
CA LEU A 59 10.10 -14.58 1.81
C LEU A 59 9.84 -13.07 1.62
N ALA A 60 10.50 -12.27 2.44
CA ALA A 60 10.52 -10.82 2.37
C ALA A 60 11.89 -10.36 1.90
N GLY A 61 11.93 -9.50 0.88
CA GLY A 61 13.16 -8.83 0.48
C GLY A 61 13.42 -7.63 1.37
N GLU A 62 14.64 -7.57 1.90
CA GLU A 62 15.07 -6.45 2.72
C GLU A 62 15.26 -5.21 1.84
N MET A 63 14.68 -4.10 2.30
CA MET A 63 14.66 -2.80 1.62
C MET A 63 15.15 -1.73 2.58
N ASP A 64 15.77 -0.69 2.04
CA ASP A 64 16.02 0.55 2.78
C ASP A 64 14.91 1.58 2.49
N LEU A 65 14.71 2.55 3.40
CA LEU A 65 13.66 3.59 3.34
C LEU A 65 13.67 4.39 2.04
N ASP A 66 14.86 4.73 1.54
CA ASP A 66 15.04 5.63 0.41
C ASP A 66 15.27 4.90 -0.93
N GLU A 67 15.14 3.57 -0.93
CA GLU A 67 15.47 2.77 -2.10
C GLU A 67 14.37 2.77 -3.16
N ARG A 68 14.82 2.72 -4.41
CA ARG A 68 13.92 2.51 -5.54
C ARG A 68 13.24 1.17 -5.39
N LYS A 69 12.01 1.08 -5.89
CA LYS A 69 11.33 -0.21 -6.05
C LYS A 69 12.22 -1.19 -6.81
N ILE A 70 12.29 -2.41 -6.29
CA ILE A 70 13.00 -3.49 -6.94
C ILE A 70 12.05 -4.14 -7.93
N VAL A 71 12.52 -4.25 -9.17
CA VAL A 71 11.83 -4.87 -10.29
C VAL A 71 12.65 -6.06 -10.76
N PHE A 72 12.01 -7.18 -11.07
CA PHE A 72 12.64 -8.35 -11.65
C PHE A 72 12.48 -8.32 -13.17
N LEU A 73 13.59 -8.50 -13.89
CA LEU A 73 13.63 -8.40 -15.36
C LEU A 73 13.87 -9.76 -15.99
N GLU A 74 12.80 -10.38 -16.52
CA GLU A 74 12.79 -11.82 -16.68
C GLU A 74 12.18 -12.34 -17.95
N LYS A 75 12.86 -13.34 -18.53
CA LYS A 75 12.42 -14.04 -19.73
C LYS A 75 11.39 -15.11 -19.38
N LYS A 76 10.36 -15.24 -20.21
CA LYS A 76 9.25 -16.22 -20.09
C LYS A 76 9.70 -17.66 -19.84
N ASP A 77 10.85 -18.07 -20.37
CA ASP A 77 11.36 -19.44 -20.28
C ASP A 77 12.44 -19.63 -19.20
N SER A 78 12.63 -18.66 -18.29
CA SER A 78 13.65 -18.76 -17.24
C SER A 78 13.17 -19.58 -16.02
N GLU A 79 14.09 -20.33 -15.42
CA GLU A 79 13.82 -21.06 -14.18
C GLU A 79 14.10 -20.19 -12.95
N LEU A 80 13.38 -20.43 -11.85
CA LEU A 80 13.56 -19.65 -10.62
C LEU A 80 14.99 -19.71 -10.05
N ARG A 81 15.74 -20.77 -10.35
CA ARG A 81 17.15 -20.93 -9.92
C ARG A 81 18.09 -19.93 -10.58
N ASP A 82 17.68 -19.36 -11.71
CA ASP A 82 18.40 -18.30 -12.42
C ASP A 82 18.18 -16.93 -11.76
N TRP A 83 17.09 -16.78 -11.01
CA TRP A 83 16.67 -15.50 -10.41
C TRP A 83 17.19 -15.35 -8.99
N ILE A 84 17.41 -16.48 -8.31
CA ILE A 84 17.66 -16.48 -6.88
C ILE A 84 18.47 -17.71 -6.47
N GLN A 85 19.35 -17.53 -5.50
CA GLN A 85 20.17 -18.59 -4.95
C GLN A 85 20.23 -18.51 -3.42
N PRO A 86 20.57 -19.62 -2.73
CA PRO A 86 20.85 -19.56 -1.30
C PRO A 86 21.92 -18.50 -0.98
N SER A 87 21.70 -17.74 0.08
CA SER A 87 22.66 -16.77 0.61
C SER A 87 23.58 -17.43 1.65
N ASN A 88 24.65 -16.74 2.02
CA ASN A 88 25.52 -17.16 3.12
C ASN A 88 25.03 -16.70 4.51
N ARG A 89 23.95 -15.91 4.59
CA ARG A 89 23.50 -15.29 5.85
C ARG A 89 22.82 -16.30 6.77
N THR A 90 21.85 -17.04 6.24
CA THR A 90 21.21 -18.14 6.98
C THR A 90 20.86 -19.28 6.04
N LYS A 91 20.65 -20.49 6.58
CA LYS A 91 20.18 -21.66 5.81
C LYS A 91 18.80 -21.47 5.15
N THR A 92 18.08 -20.41 5.50
CA THR A 92 16.74 -20.09 4.98
C THR A 92 16.70 -18.76 4.24
N SER A 93 17.86 -18.13 4.03
CA SER A 93 17.98 -16.84 3.36
C SER A 93 18.49 -17.05 1.94
N PHE A 94 18.05 -16.19 1.04
CA PHE A 94 18.37 -16.24 -0.38
C PHE A 94 18.80 -14.85 -0.86
N ILE A 95 19.58 -14.80 -1.92
CA ILE A 95 19.95 -13.54 -2.60
C ILE A 95 19.48 -13.63 -4.05
N THR A 96 18.87 -12.54 -4.53
CA THR A 96 18.40 -12.45 -5.92
C THR A 96 19.57 -12.20 -6.87
N LYS A 97 19.35 -12.43 -8.17
CA LYS A 97 20.35 -12.29 -9.24
C LYS A 97 19.93 -11.30 -10.32
N THR A 98 18.63 -11.12 -10.47
CA THR A 98 17.95 -10.41 -11.57
C THR A 98 17.16 -9.20 -11.07
N GLY A 99 17.39 -8.80 -9.81
CA GLY A 99 16.80 -7.60 -9.25
C GLY A 99 17.41 -6.34 -9.86
N PHE A 100 16.56 -5.41 -10.26
CA PHE A 100 16.93 -4.09 -10.74
C PHE A 100 16.34 -3.01 -9.81
N PRO A 101 17.08 -1.95 -9.45
CA PRO A 101 18.46 -1.64 -9.85
C PRO A 101 19.53 -2.46 -9.12
N LYS A 102 19.15 -3.26 -8.12
CA LYS A 102 20.08 -4.10 -7.37
C LYS A 102 19.43 -5.43 -6.97
N ASN A 103 20.28 -6.37 -6.59
CA ASN A 103 19.84 -7.60 -5.94
C ASN A 103 19.52 -7.35 -4.46
N VAL A 104 18.58 -8.14 -3.94
CA VAL A 104 18.07 -8.03 -2.56
C VAL A 104 18.17 -9.36 -1.82
N GLU A 105 18.45 -9.24 -0.53
CA GLU A 105 18.46 -10.38 0.38
C GLU A 105 17.02 -10.72 0.75
N LEU A 106 16.60 -11.96 0.47
CA LEU A 106 15.31 -12.50 0.87
C LEU A 106 15.45 -13.33 2.14
N VAL A 107 14.66 -12.99 3.15
CA VAL A 107 14.60 -13.71 4.44
C VAL A 107 13.16 -14.19 4.70
N PRO A 108 12.95 -15.23 5.53
CA PRO A 108 11.59 -15.61 5.90
C PRO A 108 10.84 -14.44 6.54
N LEU A 109 9.64 -14.11 6.04
CA LEU A 109 8.87 -12.93 6.46
C LEU A 109 8.66 -12.88 7.98
N TYR A 110 8.35 -14.02 8.61
CA TYR A 110 8.14 -14.09 10.06
C TYR A 110 9.39 -13.78 10.92
N LYS A 111 10.59 -13.75 10.30
CA LYS A 111 11.84 -13.33 10.96
C LYS A 111 12.13 -11.84 10.80
N LYS A 112 11.35 -11.13 9.99
CA LYS A 112 11.51 -9.70 9.79
C LYS A 112 10.76 -8.97 10.91
N SER A 113 11.49 -8.57 11.95
CA SER A 113 10.95 -7.76 13.06
C SER A 113 11.08 -6.26 12.81
N ASP A 114 12.18 -5.85 12.15
CA ASP A 114 12.58 -4.44 12.05
C ASP A 114 13.07 -4.10 10.65
N GLY A 115 12.93 -2.83 10.26
CA GLY A 115 13.36 -2.29 8.97
C GLY A 115 12.38 -2.58 7.82
N HIS A 116 12.59 -1.92 6.70
CA HIS A 116 11.67 -1.99 5.57
C HIS A 116 11.84 -3.30 4.80
N TYR A 117 10.74 -3.76 4.23
CA TYR A 117 10.72 -4.95 3.41
C TYR A 117 9.61 -4.90 2.38
N SER A 118 9.82 -5.65 1.30
CA SER A 118 8.80 -5.93 0.28
C SER A 118 8.54 -7.43 0.22
N VAL A 119 7.26 -7.79 0.09
CA VAL A 119 6.83 -9.19 -0.14
C VAL A 119 6.52 -9.41 -1.62
N TYR A 120 5.85 -8.44 -2.22
CA TYR A 120 5.52 -8.45 -3.64
C TYR A 120 6.51 -7.58 -4.41
N PHE A 121 6.96 -8.10 -5.55
CA PHE A 121 7.85 -7.42 -6.47
C PHE A 121 7.22 -7.35 -7.85
N ASP A 122 7.52 -6.27 -8.57
CA ASP A 122 7.15 -6.13 -9.97
C ASP A 122 8.06 -6.99 -10.84
N CYS A 123 7.51 -7.56 -11.91
CA CYS A 123 8.18 -8.43 -12.86
C CYS A 123 7.80 -8.04 -14.27
N TYR A 124 8.81 -7.80 -15.10
CA TYR A 124 8.61 -7.49 -16.52
C TYR A 124 9.59 -8.27 -17.37
N GLU A 125 9.21 -8.51 -18.62
CA GLU A 125 10.17 -8.95 -19.63
C GLU A 125 11.22 -7.85 -19.88
N PRO A 126 12.50 -8.17 -20.11
CA PRO A 126 13.51 -7.14 -20.34
C PRO A 126 13.17 -6.17 -21.48
N SER A 127 12.53 -6.67 -22.55
CA SER A 127 12.09 -5.83 -23.68
C SER A 127 10.87 -4.96 -23.35
N GLU A 128 9.99 -5.42 -22.48
CA GLU A 128 8.84 -4.65 -22.00
C GLU A 128 9.32 -3.55 -21.05
N TRP A 129 10.21 -3.91 -20.12
CA TRP A 129 10.83 -2.97 -19.19
C TRP A 129 11.49 -1.81 -19.91
N GLU A 130 12.23 -2.08 -21.00
CA GLU A 130 12.88 -1.02 -21.79
C GLU A 130 11.89 0.03 -22.31
N GLN A 131 10.64 -0.36 -22.60
CA GLN A 131 9.59 0.53 -23.10
C GLN A 131 8.94 1.34 -21.97
N ILE A 132 8.65 0.72 -20.82
CA ILE A 132 7.91 1.35 -19.72
C ILE A 132 8.80 2.02 -18.67
N ARG A 133 10.08 1.66 -18.61
CA ARG A 133 11.00 2.04 -17.53
C ARG A 133 11.00 3.54 -17.24
N LYS A 134 11.02 4.37 -18.29
CA LYS A 134 11.07 5.83 -18.11
C LYS A 134 9.82 6.33 -17.39
N GLN A 135 8.65 5.91 -17.85
CA GLN A 135 7.37 6.25 -17.21
C GLN A 135 7.32 5.70 -15.78
N TYR A 136 7.72 4.45 -15.57
CA TYR A 136 7.75 3.83 -14.25
C TYR A 136 8.67 4.59 -13.29
N GLU A 137 9.89 4.95 -13.71
CA GLU A 137 10.84 5.71 -12.88
C GLU A 137 10.31 7.12 -12.56
N GLU A 138 9.61 7.76 -13.50
CA GLU A 138 8.97 9.07 -13.30
C GLU A 138 7.80 8.97 -12.30
N GLU A 139 6.93 7.96 -12.45
CA GLU A 139 5.82 7.68 -11.54
C GLU A 139 6.33 7.33 -10.13
N ASP A 140 7.33 6.45 -10.02
CA ASP A 140 7.93 6.06 -8.74
C ASP A 140 8.63 7.25 -8.05
N LYS A 141 9.33 8.10 -8.82
CA LYS A 141 9.91 9.34 -8.28
C LYS A 141 8.83 10.31 -7.81
N PHE A 142 7.74 10.44 -8.56
CA PHE A 142 6.62 11.30 -8.19
C PHE A 142 5.97 10.84 -6.88
N LEU A 143 5.66 9.54 -6.78
CA LEU A 143 5.06 8.95 -5.57
C LEU A 143 5.99 9.08 -4.36
N ARG A 144 7.28 8.79 -4.50
CA ARG A 144 8.25 8.94 -3.40
C ARG A 144 8.39 10.39 -2.95
N GLU A 145 8.42 11.34 -3.87
CA GLU A 145 8.48 12.76 -3.50
C GLU A 145 7.18 13.21 -2.81
N GLN A 146 6.03 12.67 -3.22
CA GLN A 146 4.76 12.91 -2.54
C GLN A 146 4.78 12.32 -1.12
N GLU A 147 5.21 11.08 -0.93
CA GLU A 147 5.32 10.45 0.38
C GLU A 147 6.31 11.19 1.29
N ARG A 148 7.52 11.50 0.79
CA ARG A 148 8.57 12.22 1.54
C ARG A 148 8.09 13.58 2.05
N ARG A 149 7.21 14.25 1.31
CA ARG A 149 6.63 15.55 1.69
C ARG A 149 5.38 15.40 2.55
N THR A 150 4.73 14.24 2.57
CA THR A 150 3.49 14.03 3.32
C THR A 150 3.78 13.96 4.81
N LEU A 151 3.23 14.91 5.56
CA LEU A 151 3.31 14.95 7.02
C LEU A 151 2.18 14.16 7.68
N ASP A 152 1.01 14.13 7.05
CA ASP A 152 -0.15 13.41 7.54
C ASP A 152 -1.09 13.01 6.41
N TYR A 153 -1.86 11.93 6.61
CA TYR A 153 -2.80 11.42 5.61
C TYR A 153 -4.10 10.90 6.22
N PHE A 154 -5.17 11.65 5.99
CA PHE A 154 -6.53 11.30 6.35
C PHE A 154 -7.21 10.46 5.25
N ARG A 155 -7.80 9.33 5.67
CA ARG A 155 -8.59 8.42 4.82
C ARG A 155 -10.05 8.39 5.29
N PRO A 156 -11.00 8.99 4.53
CA PRO A 156 -12.39 9.06 4.94
C PRO A 156 -13.09 7.69 4.91
N ASN A 157 -14.11 7.51 5.76
CA ASN A 157 -14.91 6.29 5.85
C ASN A 157 -14.09 5.03 6.21
N GLU A 158 -12.96 5.23 6.91
CA GLU A 158 -12.22 4.19 7.62
C GLU A 158 -12.22 4.51 9.12
N GLN A 159 -12.59 3.53 9.95
CA GLN A 159 -12.83 3.75 11.38
C GLN A 159 -11.59 4.27 12.13
N GLN A 160 -10.43 3.67 11.88
CA GLN A 160 -9.20 4.06 12.57
C GLN A 160 -8.72 5.45 12.12
N PRO A 161 -8.57 5.76 10.82
CA PRO A 161 -8.25 7.12 10.37
C PRO A 161 -9.23 8.20 10.83
N GLU A 162 -10.56 7.97 10.79
CA GLU A 162 -11.54 8.95 11.31
C GLU A 162 -11.38 9.20 12.81
N THR A 163 -11.02 8.16 13.57
CA THR A 163 -10.76 8.30 15.02
C THR A 163 -9.45 9.05 15.27
N ASP A 164 -8.37 8.68 14.57
CA ASP A 164 -7.04 9.27 14.73
C ASP A 164 -7.04 10.77 14.38
N HIS A 165 -7.89 11.19 13.45
CA HIS A 165 -8.03 12.58 13.00
C HIS A 165 -9.26 13.29 13.60
N ARG A 166 -9.85 12.73 14.68
CA ARG A 166 -11.00 13.28 15.42
C ARG A 166 -12.14 13.80 14.52
N PHE A 167 -12.50 13.01 13.52
CA PHE A 167 -13.48 13.40 12.51
C PHE A 167 -14.84 13.80 13.14
N ARG A 168 -15.40 14.92 12.70
CA ARG A 168 -16.71 15.43 13.12
C ARG A 168 -17.46 15.98 11.91
N GLY A 169 -18.78 16.07 11.99
CA GLY A 169 -19.54 16.77 10.96
C GLY A 169 -21.05 16.73 11.16
N GLU A 170 -21.73 17.52 10.34
CA GLU A 170 -23.16 17.71 10.26
C GLU A 170 -23.62 17.46 8.82
N ASN A 171 -24.72 16.72 8.63
CA ASN A 171 -25.21 16.27 7.33
C ASN A 171 -24.12 15.59 6.48
N VAL A 172 -23.40 14.65 7.11
CA VAL A 172 -22.32 13.89 6.45
C VAL A 172 -22.86 12.61 5.84
N GLU A 173 -22.52 12.38 4.58
CA GLU A 173 -22.73 11.13 3.86
C GLU A 173 -21.38 10.45 3.60
N ARG A 174 -21.37 9.12 3.63
CA ARG A 174 -20.20 8.29 3.34
C ARG A 174 -20.56 7.24 2.31
N GLY A 175 -19.56 6.78 1.56
CA GLY A 175 -19.77 5.66 0.65
C GLY A 175 -18.48 5.10 0.06
N ILE A 176 -18.67 4.27 -0.97
CA ILE A 176 -17.62 3.64 -1.75
C ILE A 176 -17.83 4.07 -3.21
N GLY A 177 -16.77 4.58 -3.84
CA GLY A 177 -16.77 5.02 -5.23
C GLY A 177 -16.09 4.01 -6.15
N ALA A 178 -15.67 4.48 -7.32
CA ALA A 178 -14.89 3.71 -8.27
C ALA A 178 -13.62 3.11 -7.62
N SER A 179 -13.16 1.97 -8.14
CA SER A 179 -11.98 1.26 -7.62
C SER A 179 -12.02 0.98 -6.10
N SER A 180 -13.21 0.83 -5.53
CA SER A 180 -13.44 0.61 -4.10
C SER A 180 -12.90 1.71 -3.17
N ARG A 181 -12.60 2.91 -3.68
CA ARG A 181 -12.12 4.01 -2.84
C ARG A 181 -13.25 4.58 -2.00
N LYS A 182 -13.00 4.67 -0.71
CA LYS A 182 -13.94 5.21 0.26
C LYS A 182 -13.93 6.73 0.27
N TRP A 183 -15.06 7.33 0.61
CA TRP A 183 -15.23 8.77 0.59
C TRP A 183 -16.19 9.27 1.66
N CYS A 184 -16.08 10.56 1.96
CA CYS A 184 -17.09 11.32 2.70
C CYS A 184 -17.42 12.64 1.98
N GLN A 185 -18.61 13.16 2.23
CA GLN A 185 -19.05 14.48 1.79
C GLN A 185 -20.02 15.05 2.84
N ALA A 186 -20.23 16.36 2.86
CA ALA A 186 -21.40 16.94 3.49
C ALA A 186 -22.42 17.41 2.44
N TYR A 187 -23.70 17.41 2.79
CA TYR A 187 -24.78 17.83 1.92
C TYR A 187 -25.67 18.88 2.58
N ASP A 188 -26.44 19.58 1.76
CA ASP A 188 -27.45 20.56 2.18
C ASP A 188 -26.93 21.64 3.13
N GLY A 189 -25.78 22.24 2.78
CA GLY A 189 -25.13 23.26 3.64
C GLY A 189 -24.47 22.71 4.90
N GLY A 190 -24.33 21.38 5.04
CA GLY A 190 -23.59 20.75 6.10
C GLY A 190 -22.07 20.97 6.03
N ASN A 191 -21.36 20.39 6.98
CA ASN A 191 -19.91 20.47 7.06
C ASN A 191 -19.31 19.20 7.66
N PHE A 192 -18.00 19.03 7.46
CA PHE A 192 -17.22 18.08 8.24
C PHE A 192 -15.82 18.62 8.48
N SER A 193 -15.20 18.14 9.55
CA SER A 193 -13.85 18.52 9.96
C SER A 193 -13.04 17.33 10.45
N PHE A 194 -11.72 17.46 10.32
CA PHE A 194 -10.74 16.49 10.78
C PHE A 194 -9.43 17.21 11.13
N GLU A 195 -8.76 16.75 12.17
CA GLU A 195 -7.47 17.26 12.63
C GLU A 195 -6.34 16.68 11.78
N MET A 196 -5.38 17.51 11.38
CA MET A 196 -4.22 17.10 10.56
C MET A 196 -2.93 17.66 11.15
N LYS A 197 -1.88 16.84 11.19
CA LYS A 197 -0.54 17.30 11.61
C LYS A 197 0.07 18.24 10.59
N VAL A 198 0.75 19.27 11.08
CA VAL A 198 1.45 20.29 10.28
C VAL A 198 2.85 20.52 10.82
N ASP A 199 3.71 21.13 10.00
CA ASP A 199 5.03 21.58 10.44
C ASP A 199 4.94 22.99 11.05
N PRO A 200 5.40 23.21 12.31
CA PRO A 200 5.33 24.52 12.97
C PRO A 200 6.30 25.56 12.39
N HIS A 201 7.26 25.14 11.57
CA HIS A 201 8.40 25.93 11.10
C HIS A 201 8.51 26.01 9.58
N ALA A 202 7.74 25.21 8.82
CA ALA A 202 7.74 25.21 7.37
C ALA A 202 6.33 25.44 6.77
N PRO A 203 6.23 26.12 5.61
CA PRO A 203 4.98 26.19 4.86
C PRO A 203 4.50 24.82 4.37
N VAL A 204 3.19 24.60 4.42
CA VAL A 204 2.54 23.35 4.01
C VAL A 204 1.34 23.62 3.10
N ASP A 205 0.97 22.61 2.32
CA ASP A 205 -0.21 22.59 1.47
C ASP A 205 -1.18 21.50 1.94
N LEU A 206 -2.48 21.81 1.90
CA LEU A 206 -3.53 20.82 2.00
C LEU A 206 -3.79 20.24 0.61
N VAL A 207 -3.73 18.93 0.47
CA VAL A 207 -4.03 18.24 -0.79
C VAL A 207 -5.26 17.37 -0.59
N LEU A 208 -6.33 17.65 -1.33
CA LEU A 208 -7.56 16.87 -1.29
C LEU A 208 -7.73 16.09 -2.61
N THR A 209 -8.10 14.81 -2.48
CA THR A 209 -8.38 13.95 -3.64
C THR A 209 -9.86 13.95 -3.98
N TYR A 210 -10.20 14.27 -5.23
CA TYR A 210 -11.57 14.35 -5.74
C TYR A 210 -11.84 13.34 -6.86
N TRP A 211 -13.12 13.13 -7.20
CA TRP A 211 -13.54 12.40 -8.39
C TRP A 211 -13.85 13.36 -9.53
N GLY A 212 -13.29 13.15 -10.71
CA GLY A 212 -13.35 14.13 -11.79
C GLY A 212 -14.67 14.23 -12.55
N ASP A 213 -15.68 13.41 -12.23
CA ASP A 213 -17.06 13.66 -12.66
C ASP A 213 -17.87 14.52 -11.68
N ASP A 214 -17.33 14.81 -10.48
CA ASP A 214 -18.01 15.66 -9.51
C ASP A 214 -18.08 17.11 -10.05
N GLY A 215 -19.31 17.64 -10.14
CA GLY A 215 -19.60 18.90 -10.81
C GLY A 215 -20.13 20.02 -9.89
N ALA A 216 -20.83 20.98 -10.47
CA ALA A 216 -21.20 22.26 -9.85
C ALA A 216 -22.17 22.19 -8.65
N ASP A 217 -22.59 21.00 -8.22
CA ASP A 217 -23.30 20.80 -6.96
C ASP A 217 -22.37 20.82 -5.75
N TYR A 218 -21.07 20.59 -5.97
CA TYR A 218 -20.05 20.76 -4.96
C TYR A 218 -19.55 22.20 -4.98
N GLN A 219 -20.09 22.99 -4.06
CA GLN A 219 -19.69 24.37 -3.80
C GLN A 219 -19.50 24.53 -2.31
N PHE A 220 -18.27 24.79 -1.89
CA PHE A 220 -17.92 24.73 -0.48
C PHE A 220 -16.69 25.56 -0.16
N ASP A 221 -16.61 25.95 1.10
CA ASP A 221 -15.47 26.64 1.67
C ASP A 221 -14.54 25.63 2.35
N ILE A 222 -13.23 25.86 2.22
CA ILE A 222 -12.19 25.13 2.92
C ILE A 222 -11.59 26.07 3.96
N LEU A 223 -11.63 25.64 5.22
CA LEU A 223 -11.15 26.41 6.35
C LEU A 223 -10.04 25.65 7.10
N ILE A 224 -9.11 26.40 7.67
CA ILE A 224 -8.08 25.93 8.61
C ILE A 224 -8.28 26.69 9.91
N ASP A 225 -8.60 25.97 11.00
CA ASP A 225 -8.94 26.55 12.30
C ASP A 225 -9.96 27.72 12.16
N ASP A 226 -11.06 27.44 11.46
CA ASP A 226 -12.15 28.38 11.16
C ASP A 226 -11.78 29.59 10.29
N GLN A 227 -10.56 29.63 9.73
CA GLN A 227 -10.16 30.66 8.77
C GLN A 227 -10.27 30.16 7.33
N LEU A 228 -11.04 30.87 6.50
CA LEU A 228 -11.22 30.56 5.08
C LEU A 228 -9.87 30.65 4.34
N ILE A 229 -9.50 29.55 3.66
CA ILE A 229 -8.31 29.50 2.79
C ILE A 229 -8.64 29.36 1.31
N SER A 230 -9.78 28.74 0.97
CA SER A 230 -10.27 28.62 -0.41
C SER A 230 -11.79 28.47 -0.45
N SER A 231 -12.39 28.90 -1.55
CA SER A 231 -13.79 28.61 -1.89
C SER A 231 -13.82 27.89 -3.22
N GLU A 232 -14.48 26.74 -3.26
CA GLU A 232 -14.35 25.74 -4.30
C GLU A 232 -15.64 25.51 -5.06
N VAL A 233 -15.52 25.31 -6.37
CA VAL A 233 -16.58 24.82 -7.25
C VAL A 233 -15.99 23.73 -8.13
N LEU A 234 -16.43 22.49 -7.95
CA LEU A 234 -15.98 21.40 -8.82
C LEU A 234 -16.65 21.51 -10.19
N THR A 235 -15.88 21.24 -11.25
CA THR A 235 -16.30 21.48 -12.64
C THR A 235 -16.55 20.22 -13.44
N GLY A 236 -16.22 19.04 -12.93
CA GLY A 236 -16.34 17.78 -13.67
C GLY A 236 -15.37 17.67 -14.87
N SER A 237 -14.17 18.25 -14.76
CA SER A 237 -13.22 18.41 -15.88
C SER A 237 -12.25 17.23 -16.09
N CYS A 238 -12.14 16.30 -15.13
CA CYS A 238 -11.20 15.18 -15.14
C CYS A 238 -11.94 13.83 -15.22
N ARG A 239 -12.81 13.67 -16.22
CA ARG A 239 -13.81 12.60 -16.27
C ARG A 239 -13.23 11.19 -16.06
N GLY A 240 -13.88 10.42 -15.19
CA GLY A 240 -13.50 9.02 -14.93
C GLY A 240 -12.19 8.82 -14.16
N GLU A 241 -11.55 9.90 -13.68
CA GLU A 241 -10.26 9.82 -12.99
C GLU A 241 -10.31 10.49 -11.61
N TYR A 242 -9.44 10.03 -10.72
CA TYR A 242 -9.14 10.72 -9.48
C TYR A 242 -8.11 11.81 -9.74
N PHE A 243 -8.29 12.98 -9.14
CA PHE A 243 -7.30 14.04 -9.22
C PHE A 243 -7.09 14.67 -7.84
N ASP A 244 -5.85 15.08 -7.58
CA ASP A 244 -5.45 15.79 -6.39
C ASP A 244 -5.46 17.31 -6.69
N LYS A 245 -6.02 18.10 -5.78
CA LYS A 245 -5.93 19.57 -5.83
C LYS A 245 -5.23 20.08 -4.57
N GLU A 246 -4.22 20.92 -4.79
CA GLU A 246 -3.41 21.52 -3.74
C GLU A 246 -3.98 22.90 -3.34
N TYR A 247 -4.02 23.14 -2.03
CA TYR A 247 -4.47 24.38 -1.40
C TYR A 247 -3.37 24.91 -0.49
N ALA A 248 -2.83 26.08 -0.85
CA ALA A 248 -1.80 26.72 -0.06
C ALA A 248 -2.36 27.17 1.29
N ILE A 249 -1.89 26.57 2.39
CA ILE A 249 -2.21 27.08 3.74
C ILE A 249 -1.31 28.30 4.01
N PRO A 250 -1.88 29.47 4.35
CA PRO A 250 -1.08 30.61 4.79
C PRO A 250 -0.26 30.24 6.04
N PHE A 251 1.04 30.50 6.01
CA PHE A 251 1.96 30.02 7.06
C PHE A 251 1.63 30.54 8.46
N ASN A 252 1.03 31.73 8.57
CA ASN A 252 0.54 32.28 9.84
C ASN A 252 -0.54 31.41 10.50
N LEU A 253 -1.20 30.51 9.76
CA LEU A 253 -2.19 29.58 10.33
C LEU A 253 -1.56 28.34 10.96
N THR A 254 -0.36 27.95 10.52
CA THR A 254 0.35 26.76 10.99
C THR A 254 1.56 27.08 11.86
N GLN A 255 2.05 28.32 11.84
CA GLN A 255 3.22 28.76 12.57
C GLN A 255 3.10 28.45 14.07
N GLY A 256 4.04 27.65 14.58
CA GLY A 256 4.09 27.24 15.99
C GLY A 256 3.06 26.18 16.40
N LYS A 257 2.28 25.63 15.45
CA LYS A 257 1.32 24.55 15.70
C LYS A 257 1.85 23.22 15.18
N SER A 258 1.49 22.13 15.86
CA SER A 258 1.76 20.76 15.39
C SER A 258 0.55 20.12 14.69
N GLU A 259 -0.64 20.70 14.84
CA GLU A 259 -1.90 20.19 14.34
C GLU A 259 -2.84 21.37 14.03
N VAL A 260 -3.70 21.22 13.03
CA VAL A 260 -4.77 22.16 12.67
C VAL A 260 -6.05 21.40 12.34
N VAL A 261 -7.20 22.04 12.48
CA VAL A 261 -8.49 21.50 12.05
C VAL A 261 -8.76 21.94 10.62
N VAL A 262 -8.90 20.96 9.72
CA VAL A 262 -9.37 21.17 8.36
C VAL A 262 -10.89 21.02 8.34
N THR A 263 -11.60 22.03 7.87
CA THR A 263 -13.07 22.01 7.74
C THR A 263 -13.48 22.23 6.29
N LEU A 264 -14.36 21.39 5.77
CA LEU A 264 -15.06 21.63 4.50
C LEU A 264 -16.52 21.96 4.81
N HIS A 265 -16.97 23.13 4.39
CA HIS A 265 -18.30 23.65 4.68
C HIS A 265 -19.07 23.94 3.40
N ALA A 266 -20.16 23.21 3.17
CA ALA A 266 -20.96 23.37 1.97
C ALA A 266 -21.67 24.71 1.97
N HIS A 267 -21.74 25.34 0.80
CA HIS A 267 -22.65 26.47 0.62
C HIS A 267 -24.11 26.00 0.77
N ARG A 268 -25.01 26.96 1.01
CA ARG A 268 -26.43 26.65 1.21
C ARG A 268 -26.99 25.85 0.04
N TRP A 269 -27.67 24.74 0.31
CA TRP A 269 -28.23 23.80 -0.67
C TRP A 269 -27.19 23.08 -1.56
N LYS A 270 -25.91 23.19 -1.22
CA LYS A 270 -24.80 22.59 -1.96
C LYS A 270 -24.12 21.51 -1.13
N LYS A 271 -23.11 20.89 -1.73
CA LYS A 271 -22.31 19.82 -1.12
C LYS A 271 -20.87 20.27 -0.90
N ALA A 272 -20.24 19.68 0.11
CA ALA A 272 -18.83 19.83 0.41
C ALA A 272 -18.11 18.49 0.25
N GLY A 273 -16.98 18.49 -0.46
CA GLY A 273 -16.33 17.27 -0.96
C GLY A 273 -16.76 17.00 -2.40
N ARG A 274 -16.96 15.75 -2.82
CA ARG A 274 -16.66 14.48 -2.13
C ARG A 274 -15.15 14.26 -2.11
N ILE A 275 -14.59 13.99 -0.93
CA ILE A 275 -13.15 13.71 -0.81
C ILE A 275 -12.90 12.21 -0.65
N PHE A 276 -11.80 11.74 -1.26
CA PHE A 276 -11.31 10.37 -1.20
C PHE A 276 -9.98 10.24 -0.44
N GLY A 277 -9.55 11.34 0.19
CA GLY A 277 -8.32 11.46 0.95
C GLY A 277 -7.96 12.93 1.17
N GLY A 278 -7.25 13.20 2.26
CA GLY A 278 -6.68 14.52 2.56
C GLY A 278 -5.27 14.38 3.09
N ARG A 279 -4.31 15.10 2.51
CA ARG A 279 -2.91 15.11 2.94
C ARG A 279 -2.49 16.51 3.36
N ILE A 280 -1.62 16.58 4.36
CA ILE A 280 -0.78 17.76 4.56
C ILE A 280 0.60 17.45 4.00
N MET A 281 1.11 18.34 3.15
CA MET A 281 2.41 18.17 2.51
C MET A 281 3.29 19.40 2.69
N LEU A 282 4.60 19.22 2.89
CA LEU A 282 5.57 20.32 2.85
C LEU A 282 5.52 21.02 1.48
N ARG A 283 5.42 22.35 1.45
CA ARG A 283 5.38 23.13 0.19
C ARG A 283 6.72 23.04 -0.57
N LYS A 284 6.66 22.98 -1.91
CA LYS A 284 7.85 22.99 -2.78
C LYS A 284 8.56 24.34 -2.79
#